data_AF-A0A0J1I4Q7-F1
#
_entry.id   AF-A0A0J1I4Q7-F1
#
_cell.length_a   1.000
_cell.length_b   1.000
_cell.length_c   1.000
_cell.angle_alpha   90.00
_cell.angle_beta   90.00
_cell.angle_gamma   90.00
#
_symmetry.space_group_name_H-M   'P 1'
#
loop_
_entity.id
_entity.type
_entity.pdbx_description
1 polymer ?
#
loop_
_entity_poly.entity_id
_entity_poly.type
_entity_poly.pdbx_seq_one_letter_code
_entity_poly.pdbx_strand_id
1 'polypeptide(L)'
;MNQLSNLTPSGSRSWLRSVHEQRKNRSIQLGMLTIDTLISNGIPVTYKNIHEKSKELDVTGKGIHSNTIKRNEELYSYYKQYSKTFKIKQNKKKTAPQTTFDESTIRNISPSRNILKVRSKYMKLSKEELVDKLIQTEQYLARNHQKWVTGHFEMFK
;
A
#
# COMPACT_ATOMS: atom_id res chain seq x y z
N MET A 1 45.21 32.31 -21.33
CA MET A 1 44.10 31.37 -21.04
C MET A 1 44.47 30.57 -19.80
N ASN A 2 44.04 31.01 -18.61
CA ASN A 2 44.27 30.26 -17.37
C ASN A 2 42.94 29.66 -16.92
N GLN A 3 42.81 28.34 -17.08
CA GLN A 3 41.73 27.58 -16.47
C GLN A 3 42.08 27.40 -14.99
N LEU A 4 41.43 28.17 -14.13
CA LEU A 4 41.38 27.89 -12.69
C LEU A 4 40.57 26.61 -12.50
N SER A 5 41.28 25.55 -12.15
CA SER A 5 40.73 24.27 -11.72
C SER A 5 39.77 24.49 -10.54
N ASN A 6 38.52 24.07 -10.71
CA ASN A 6 37.53 23.97 -9.65
C ASN A 6 37.98 22.92 -8.63
N LEU A 7 38.77 23.34 -7.64
CA LEU A 7 39.02 22.57 -6.43
C LEU A 7 37.76 22.61 -5.57
N THR A 8 36.86 21.64 -5.70
CA THR A 8 35.84 21.41 -4.68
C THR A 8 36.56 21.04 -3.38
N PRO A 9 36.43 21.79 -2.28
CA PRO A 9 37.06 21.39 -1.03
C PRO A 9 36.26 20.21 -0.47
N SER A 10 36.70 18.98 -0.75
CA SER A 10 36.21 17.76 -0.09
C SER A 10 36.78 17.64 1.34
N GLY A 11 36.80 18.75 2.07
CA GLY A 11 37.17 18.75 3.48
C GLY A 11 35.99 18.26 4.30
N SER A 12 36.18 17.17 5.03
CA SER A 12 35.28 16.69 6.08
C SER A 12 35.03 17.79 7.12
N ARG A 13 34.02 18.64 6.90
CA ARG A 13 33.62 19.73 7.82
C ARG A 13 32.93 19.11 9.03
N SER A 14 33.68 18.91 10.11
CA SER A 14 33.20 18.34 11.38
C SER A 14 32.01 19.12 11.96
N TRP A 15 32.02 20.45 11.87
CA TRP A 15 30.92 21.31 12.32
C TRP A 15 29.59 21.00 11.61
N LEU A 16 29.64 20.62 10.32
CA LEU A 16 28.46 20.33 9.52
C LEU A 16 27.83 18.98 9.92
N ARG A 17 28.66 17.99 10.28
CA ARG A 17 28.18 16.72 10.85
C ARG A 17 27.43 16.96 12.16
N SER A 18 28.02 17.75 13.07
CA SER A 18 27.39 18.09 14.35
C SER A 18 26.02 18.77 14.16
N VAL A 19 25.93 19.75 13.25
CA VAL A 19 24.64 20.42 12.94
C VAL A 19 23.61 19.44 12.35
N HIS A 20 24.03 18.53 11.48
CA HIS A 20 23.15 17.50 10.93
C HIS A 20 22.66 16.53 12.00
N GLU A 21 23.54 16.10 12.91
CA GLU A 21 23.22 15.25 14.07
C GLU A 21 22.18 15.93 14.97
N GLN A 22 22.41 17.20 15.32
CA GLN A 22 21.47 17.97 16.15
C GLN A 22 20.09 18.09 15.50
N ARG A 23 20.03 18.39 14.20
CA ARG A 23 18.76 18.47 13.46
C ARG A 23 18.04 17.11 13.39
N LYS A 24 18.81 16.03 13.23
CA LYS A 24 18.28 14.66 13.24
C LYS A 24 17.69 14.33 14.61
N ASN A 25 18.45 14.53 15.68
CA ASN A 25 18.04 14.22 17.05
C ASN A 25 16.83 15.03 17.49
N ARG A 26 16.80 16.33 17.18
CA ARG A 26 15.63 17.18 17.39
C ARG A 26 14.39 16.60 16.73
N SER A 27 14.51 16.14 15.49
CA SER A 27 13.38 15.58 14.74
C SER A 27 12.89 14.26 15.34
N ILE A 28 13.80 13.43 15.85
CA ILE A 28 13.45 12.16 16.53
C ILE A 28 12.69 12.46 17.81
N GLN A 29 13.25 13.29 18.68
CA GLN A 29 12.66 13.62 19.99
C GLN A 29 11.27 14.24 19.83
N LEU A 30 11.15 15.27 18.99
CA LEU A 30 9.87 15.92 18.72
C LEU A 30 8.88 14.93 18.07
N GLY A 31 9.36 14.05 17.19
CA GLY A 31 8.53 13.07 16.49
C GLY A 31 7.96 12.01 17.41
N MET A 32 8.79 11.44 18.29
CA MET A 32 8.37 10.47 19.31
C MET A 32 7.37 11.10 20.28
N LEU A 33 7.70 12.28 20.83
CA LEU A 33 6.80 13.03 21.72
C LEU A 33 5.44 13.30 21.07
N THR A 34 5.44 13.71 19.80
CA THR A 34 4.20 13.98 19.06
C THR A 34 3.39 12.70 18.88
N ILE A 35 4.03 11.59 18.53
CA ILE A 35 3.36 10.28 18.37
C ILE A 35 2.74 9.83 19.70
N ASP A 36 3.47 9.95 20.81
CA ASP A 36 2.97 9.57 22.13
C ASP A 36 1.78 10.44 22.56
N THR A 37 1.84 11.74 22.25
CA THR A 37 0.73 12.67 22.48
C THR A 37 -0.50 12.28 21.65
N LEU A 38 -0.31 11.92 20.37
CA LEU A 38 -1.41 11.47 19.51
C LEU A 38 -2.06 10.17 20.03
N ILE A 39 -1.25 9.23 20.51
CA ILE A 39 -1.71 7.98 21.12
C ILE A 39 -2.52 8.27 22.38
N SER A 40 -1.99 9.11 23.27
CA SER A 40 -2.66 9.49 24.52
C SER A 40 -4.00 10.17 24.28
N ASN A 41 -4.10 10.98 23.22
CA ASN A 41 -5.33 11.65 22.82
C ASN A 41 -6.29 10.77 21.99
N GLY A 42 -5.94 9.52 21.70
CA GLY A 42 -6.73 8.62 20.87
C GLY A 42 -6.81 9.01 19.38
N ILE A 43 -6.00 9.97 18.93
CA ILE A 43 -5.99 10.47 17.55
C ILE A 43 -5.17 9.51 16.67
N PRO A 44 -5.61 9.20 15.45
CA PRO A 44 -4.87 8.28 14.58
C PRO A 44 -3.49 8.83 14.22
N VAL A 45 -2.47 7.99 14.37
CA VAL A 45 -1.07 8.30 14.01
C VAL A 45 -0.90 8.25 12.49
N THR A 46 -1.12 9.41 11.85
CA THR A 46 -0.94 9.63 10.41
C THR A 46 0.08 10.75 10.17
N TYR A 47 0.70 10.80 8.99
CA TYR A 47 1.65 11.86 8.66
C TYR A 47 1.06 13.27 8.78
N LYS A 48 -0.22 13.44 8.44
CA LYS A 48 -0.93 14.72 8.55
C LYS A 48 -1.04 15.14 10.01
N ASN A 49 -1.55 14.25 10.86
CA ASN A 49 -1.76 14.55 12.28
C ASN A 49 -0.44 14.75 13.02
N ILE A 50 0.62 14.02 12.65
CA ILE A 50 1.96 14.26 13.20
C ILE A 50 2.47 15.63 12.76
N HIS A 51 2.28 16.03 11.51
CA HIS A 51 2.70 17.36 11.05
C HIS A 51 1.98 18.47 11.80
N GLU A 52 0.65 18.41 11.89
CA GLU A 52 -0.16 19.42 12.60
C GLU A 52 0.19 19.47 14.10
N LYS A 53 0.22 18.31 14.76
CA LYS A 53 0.47 18.25 16.20
C LYS A 53 1.92 18.59 16.57
N SER A 54 2.89 18.18 15.75
CA SER A 54 4.29 18.57 15.98
C SER A 54 4.51 20.06 15.80
N LYS A 55 3.71 20.75 14.98
CA LYS A 55 3.79 22.20 14.82
C LYS A 55 3.38 22.94 16.09
N GLU A 56 2.38 22.42 16.81
CA GLU A 56 1.93 22.96 18.10
C GLU A 56 2.95 22.73 19.21
N LEU A 57 3.62 21.57 19.22
CA LEU A 57 4.58 21.18 20.26
C LEU A 57 6.00 21.72 20.01
N ASP A 58 6.29 22.15 18.80
CA ASP A 58 7.60 22.66 18.41
C ASP A 58 7.76 24.12 18.81
N VAL A 59 8.77 24.40 19.65
CA VAL A 59 9.16 25.77 20.06
C VAL A 59 9.41 26.69 18.85
N THR A 60 9.84 26.13 17.71
CA THR A 60 10.09 26.91 16.49
C THR A 60 8.88 27.02 15.56
N GLY A 61 7.79 26.32 15.84
CA GLY A 61 6.55 26.32 15.05
C GLY A 61 6.68 25.74 13.63
N LYS A 62 7.77 25.03 13.32
CA LYS A 62 7.99 24.41 12.00
C LYS A 62 7.37 23.02 11.91
N GLY A 63 7.32 22.31 13.03
CA GLY A 63 6.87 20.92 13.11
C GLY A 63 7.77 19.97 12.33
N ILE A 64 7.23 18.79 12.03
CA ILE A 64 7.94 17.72 11.31
C ILE A 64 7.22 17.45 10.00
N HIS A 65 7.96 17.47 8.90
CA HIS A 65 7.45 17.10 7.59
C HIS A 65 7.45 15.57 7.40
N SER A 66 6.49 15.06 6.62
CA SER A 66 6.34 13.63 6.35
C SER A 66 7.61 12.96 5.80
N ASN A 67 8.38 13.68 4.97
CA ASN A 67 9.62 13.15 4.41
C ASN A 67 10.72 12.95 5.47
N THR A 68 10.74 13.79 6.51
CA THR A 68 11.68 13.66 7.62
C THR A 68 11.42 12.37 8.39
N ILE A 69 10.15 12.03 8.61
CA ILE A 69 9.74 10.77 9.25
C ILE A 69 10.17 9.58 8.39
N LYS A 70 9.99 9.64 7.06
CA LYS A 70 10.35 8.53 6.16
C LYS A 70 11.85 8.30 6.02
N ARG A 71 12.65 9.37 6.03
CA ARG A 71 14.11 9.29 5.82
C ARG A 71 14.89 8.96 7.08
N ASN A 72 14.32 9.25 8.25
CA ASN A 72 14.94 8.92 9.52
C ASN A 72 14.47 7.54 9.99
N GLU A 73 15.35 6.54 9.88
CA GLU A 73 15.03 5.14 10.12
C GLU A 73 14.49 4.86 11.53
N GLU A 74 15.01 5.56 12.55
CA GLU A 74 14.59 5.41 13.93
C GLU A 74 13.16 5.92 14.14
N LEU A 75 12.90 7.16 13.70
CA LEU A 75 11.57 7.77 13.79
C LEU A 75 10.55 7.03 12.91
N TYR A 76 10.98 6.53 11.74
CA TYR A 76 10.13 5.74 10.87
C TYR A 76 9.71 4.42 11.52
N SER A 77 10.66 3.75 12.18
CA SER A 77 10.42 2.50 12.89
C SER A 77 9.44 2.69 14.04
N TYR A 78 9.59 3.78 14.80
CA TYR A 78 8.66 4.15 15.86
C TYR A 78 7.25 4.42 15.31
N TYR A 79 7.14 5.26 14.27
CA TYR A 79 5.88 5.54 13.58
C TYR A 79 5.16 4.26 13.11
N LYS A 80 5.91 3.30 12.57
CA LYS A 80 5.39 2.04 12.02
C LYS A 80 4.69 1.18 13.08
N GLN A 81 5.15 1.22 14.34
CA GLN A 81 4.58 0.45 15.43
C GLN A 81 3.15 0.90 15.78
N TYR A 82 2.87 2.21 15.68
CA TYR A 82 1.61 2.80 16.12
C TYR A 82 0.67 3.19 14.97
N SER A 83 1.17 3.30 13.75
CA SER A 83 0.35 3.65 12.58
C SER A 83 -0.63 2.54 12.19
N LYS A 84 -1.92 2.72 12.54
CA LYS A 84 -3.01 1.81 12.14
C LYS A 84 -3.14 1.70 10.61
N THR A 85 -2.97 2.81 9.88
CA THR A 85 -3.02 2.84 8.41
C THR A 85 -1.90 2.02 7.78
N PHE A 86 -0.71 2.04 8.38
CA PHE A 86 0.41 1.21 7.93
C PHE A 86 0.13 -0.29 8.14
N LYS A 87 -0.41 -0.67 9.32
CA LYS A 87 -0.76 -2.08 9.62
C LYS A 87 -1.80 -2.63 8.65
N ILE A 88 -2.85 -1.85 8.33
CA ILE A 88 -3.87 -2.24 7.34
C ILE A 88 -3.25 -2.45 5.94
N LYS A 89 -2.35 -1.56 5.51
CA LYS A 89 -1.69 -1.68 4.20
C LYS A 89 -0.78 -2.91 4.11
N GLN A 90 -0.11 -3.28 5.20
CA GLN A 90 0.68 -4.52 5.22
C GLN A 90 -0.19 -5.76 5.14
N ASN A 91 -1.33 -5.79 5.85
CA ASN A 91 -2.24 -6.94 5.81
C ASN A 91 -2.86 -7.12 4.40
N LYS A 92 -3.20 -6.03 3.71
CA LYS A 92 -3.68 -6.10 2.30
C LYS A 92 -2.65 -6.62 1.30
N LYS A 93 -1.35 -6.51 1.58
CA LYS A 93 -0.30 -7.05 0.71
C LYS A 93 -0.10 -8.57 0.90
N LYS A 94 -0.59 -9.14 2.01
CA LYS A 94 -0.42 -10.56 2.34
C LYS A 94 -1.56 -11.45 1.84
N THR A 95 -2.69 -10.89 1.42
CA THR A 95 -3.70 -11.67 0.70
C THR A 95 -3.14 -12.00 -0.68
N ALA A 96 -2.55 -13.19 -0.79
CA ALA A 96 -2.23 -13.79 -2.07
C ALA A 96 -3.48 -13.75 -2.96
N PRO A 97 -3.34 -13.54 -4.28
CA PRO A 97 -4.46 -13.73 -5.19
C PRO A 97 -4.99 -15.15 -4.99
N GLN A 98 -6.29 -15.29 -4.74
CA GLN A 98 -6.92 -16.60 -4.67
C GLN A 98 -6.80 -17.23 -6.06
N THR A 99 -5.89 -18.19 -6.19
CA THR A 99 -5.60 -18.94 -7.42
C THR A 99 -6.57 -20.09 -7.65
N THR A 100 -7.41 -20.39 -6.67
CA THR A 100 -8.40 -21.47 -6.75
C THR A 100 -9.69 -20.96 -7.38
N PHE A 101 -10.05 -21.54 -8.52
CA PHE A 101 -11.34 -21.35 -9.17
C PHE A 101 -12.50 -21.63 -8.20
N ASP A 102 -13.36 -20.62 -8.00
CA ASP A 102 -14.62 -20.77 -7.29
C ASP A 102 -15.78 -20.73 -8.30
N GLU A 103 -16.48 -21.86 -8.44
CA GLU A 103 -17.66 -22.04 -9.30
C GLU A 103 -18.74 -20.99 -9.00
N SER A 104 -18.81 -20.50 -7.75
CA SER A 104 -19.72 -19.42 -7.35
C SER A 104 -19.51 -18.14 -8.18
N THR A 105 -18.28 -17.90 -8.64
CA THR A 105 -17.92 -16.72 -9.43
C THR A 105 -18.58 -16.73 -10.81
N ILE A 106 -18.79 -17.92 -11.39
CA ILE A 106 -19.49 -18.08 -12.67
C ILE A 106 -21.00 -18.01 -12.46
N ARG A 107 -21.52 -18.63 -11.40
CA ARG A 107 -22.96 -18.63 -11.08
C ARG A 107 -23.51 -17.23 -10.81
N ASN A 108 -22.72 -16.37 -10.19
CA ASN A 108 -23.11 -15.00 -9.84
C ASN A 108 -22.91 -13.97 -10.98
N ILE A 109 -22.68 -14.41 -12.21
CA ILE A 109 -22.55 -13.51 -13.36
C ILE A 109 -23.93 -12.97 -13.74
N SER A 110 -24.13 -11.66 -13.52
CA SER A 110 -25.33 -10.98 -14.00
C SER A 110 -25.39 -10.94 -15.54
N PRO A 111 -26.53 -11.26 -16.16
CA PRO A 111 -26.77 -11.09 -17.60
C PRO A 111 -26.59 -9.65 -18.07
N SER A 112 -26.91 -8.66 -17.22
CA SER A 112 -26.83 -7.23 -17.53
C SER A 112 -25.47 -6.59 -17.18
N ARG A 113 -24.42 -7.40 -17.02
CA ARG A 113 -23.09 -6.89 -16.65
C ARG A 113 -22.54 -5.91 -17.69
N ASN A 114 -21.86 -4.87 -17.20
CA ASN A 114 -21.21 -3.89 -18.07
C ASN A 114 -19.99 -4.52 -18.78
N ILE A 115 -20.13 -4.76 -20.08
CA ILE A 115 -19.12 -5.45 -20.92
C ILE A 115 -17.81 -4.66 -20.98
N LEU A 116 -17.85 -3.33 -21.05
CA LEU A 116 -16.66 -2.49 -21.12
C LEU A 116 -15.79 -2.65 -19.87
N LYS A 117 -16.40 -2.61 -18.68
CA LYS A 117 -15.69 -2.82 -17.41
C LYS A 117 -15.07 -4.21 -17.33
N VAL A 118 -15.81 -5.23 -17.78
CA VAL A 118 -15.33 -6.63 -17.81
C VAL A 118 -14.14 -6.77 -18.76
N ARG A 119 -14.23 -6.20 -19.96
CA ARG A 119 -13.13 -6.18 -20.94
C ARG A 119 -11.89 -5.50 -20.36
N SER A 120 -12.03 -4.33 -19.76
CA SER A 120 -10.92 -3.64 -19.10
C SER A 120 -10.31 -4.45 -17.95
N LYS A 121 -11.11 -5.25 -17.23
CA LYS A 121 -10.60 -6.15 -16.19
C LYS A 121 -9.78 -7.29 -16.80
N TYR A 122 -10.26 -7.92 -17.87
CA TYR A 122 -9.55 -9.02 -18.53
C TYR A 122 -8.25 -8.57 -19.20
N MET A 123 -8.21 -7.34 -19.74
CA MET A 123 -6.98 -6.76 -20.28
C MET A 123 -5.88 -6.51 -19.24
N LYS A 124 -6.19 -6.61 -17.94
CA LYS A 124 -5.21 -6.49 -16.85
C LYS A 124 -4.68 -7.85 -16.37
N LEU A 125 -5.27 -8.95 -16.82
CA LEU A 125 -4.82 -10.30 -16.48
C LEU A 125 -3.63 -10.69 -17.35
N SER A 126 -2.81 -11.62 -16.84
CA SER A 126 -1.78 -12.26 -17.64
C SER A 126 -2.40 -13.16 -18.71
N LYS A 127 -1.61 -13.54 -19.73
CA LYS A 127 -2.06 -14.48 -20.76
C LYS A 127 -2.46 -15.83 -20.14
N GLU A 128 -1.67 -16.31 -19.18
CA GLU A 128 -1.93 -17.57 -18.45
C GLU A 128 -3.25 -17.49 -17.67
N GLU A 129 -3.44 -16.42 -16.89
CA GLU A 129 -4.66 -16.21 -16.11
C GLU A 129 -5.92 -16.15 -17.00
N LEU A 130 -5.79 -15.55 -18.20
CA LEU A 130 -6.90 -15.48 -19.15
C LEU A 130 -7.23 -16.85 -19.76
N VAL A 131 -6.20 -17.64 -20.11
CA VAL A 131 -6.35 -19.01 -20.64
C VAL A 131 -6.99 -19.92 -19.60
N ASP A 132 -6.47 -19.92 -18.37
CA ASP A 132 -7.03 -20.73 -17.28
C ASP A 132 -8.50 -20.39 -17.04
N LYS A 133 -8.82 -19.10 -17.00
CA LYS A 133 -10.18 -18.62 -16.83
C LYS A 133 -11.11 -19.05 -17.98
N LEU A 134 -10.60 -19.10 -19.21
CA LEU A 134 -11.37 -19.56 -20.37
C LEU A 134 -11.67 -21.06 -20.26
N ILE A 135 -10.64 -21.88 -20.04
CA ILE A 135 -10.77 -23.33 -19.87
C ILE A 135 -11.78 -23.67 -18.76
N GLN A 136 -11.70 -22.98 -17.62
CA GLN A 136 -12.62 -23.16 -16.51
C GLN A 136 -14.08 -22.82 -16.88
N THR A 137 -14.27 -21.76 -17.66
CA THR A 137 -15.61 -21.36 -18.13
C THR A 137 -16.20 -22.40 -19.09
N GLU A 138 -15.38 -22.94 -19.99
CA GLU A 138 -15.77 -24.01 -20.91
C GLU A 138 -16.14 -25.29 -20.17
N GLN A 139 -15.33 -25.71 -19.19
CA GLN A 139 -15.62 -26.88 -18.37
C GLN A 139 -16.92 -26.73 -17.58
N TYR A 140 -17.18 -25.54 -17.01
CA TYR A 140 -18.43 -25.26 -16.32
C TYR A 140 -19.63 -25.36 -17.27
N LEU A 141 -19.52 -24.78 -18.47
CA LEU A 141 -20.58 -24.83 -19.48
C LEU A 141 -20.89 -26.28 -19.90
N ALA A 142 -19.84 -27.08 -20.17
CA ALA A 142 -20.00 -28.49 -20.54
C ALA A 142 -20.71 -29.30 -19.44
N ARG A 143 -20.28 -29.13 -18.18
CA ARG A 143 -20.93 -29.80 -17.03
C ARG A 143 -22.38 -29.37 -16.85
N ASN A 144 -22.67 -28.08 -16.99
CA ASN A 144 -24.03 -27.58 -16.85
C ASN A 144 -24.95 -28.07 -17.98
N HIS A 145 -24.43 -28.12 -19.21
CA HIS A 145 -25.15 -28.67 -20.34
C HIS A 145 -25.47 -30.15 -20.14
N GLN A 146 -24.48 -30.95 -19.71
CA GLN A 146 -24.68 -32.36 -19.39
C GLN A 146 -25.77 -32.55 -18.31
N LYS A 147 -25.71 -31.79 -17.22
CA LYS A 147 -26.72 -31.83 -16.15
C LYS A 147 -28.12 -31.48 -16.66
N TRP A 148 -28.23 -30.45 -17.50
CA TRP A 148 -29.51 -30.04 -18.09
C TRP A 148 -30.09 -31.12 -19.00
N VAL A 149 -29.27 -31.72 -19.86
CA VAL A 149 -29.69 -32.81 -20.75
C VAL A 149 -30.15 -34.03 -19.94
N THR A 150 -29.35 -34.47 -18.97
CA THR A 150 -29.71 -35.61 -18.10
C THR A 150 -31.01 -35.34 -17.35
N GLY A 151 -31.15 -34.17 -16.73
CA GLY A 151 -32.38 -33.80 -16.01
C GLY A 151 -33.60 -33.73 -16.94
N HIS A 152 -33.44 -33.24 -18.17
CA HIS A 152 -34.52 -33.22 -19.15
C HIS A 152 -35.03 -34.63 -19.47
N PHE A 153 -34.12 -35.60 -19.69
CA PHE A 153 -34.50 -36.98 -19.97
C PHE A 153 -35.07 -37.72 -18.76
N GLU A 154 -34.63 -37.39 -17.54
CA GLU A 154 -35.21 -37.94 -16.30
C GLU A 154 -36.67 -37.51 -16.09
N MET A 155 -37.10 -36.36 -16.63
CA MET A 155 -38.49 -35.90 -16.53
C MET A 155 -39.48 -36.69 -17.40
N PHE A 156 -38.99 -37.46 -18.37
CA PHE A 156 -39.83 -38.28 -19.27
C PHE A 156 -39.83 -39.77 -18.91
N LYS A 157 -39.30 -40.11 -17.73
CA LYS A 157 -39.21 -41.46 -17.22
C LYS A 157 -40.28 -41.73 -16.18
#